data_AF-A0A9D2MY04-F1
#
_entry.id   AF-A0A9D2MY04-F1
#
_cell.length_a   1.000
_cell.length_b   1.000
_cell.length_c   1.000
_cell.angle_alpha   90.00
_cell.angle_beta   90.00
_cell.angle_gamma   90.00
#
_symmetry.space_group_name_H-M   'P 1'
#
loop_
_entity.id
_entity.type
_entity.pdbx_description
1 polymer ?
#
loop_
_entity_poly.entity_id
_entity_poly.type
_entity_poly.pdbx_seq_one_letter_code
_entity_poly.pdbx_strand_id
1 'polypeptide(L)'
;MKIYHNKNFWAGVGMLVLSLLNLMLSLWRQDFDLSAGILVGALFLLGISSLLRSLSPKLACEDKIEEQDERNILVKLKTSTSAFRWTRLVSFGLLILLLVAGAVTGEKSLIAIGVGLAFSITISFFAEFFSALYHESKN
;
A
#
# COMPACT_ATOMS: atom_id res chain seq x y z
N MET A 1 -2.36 -1.13 29.63
CA MET A 1 -1.54 -1.83 28.62
C MET A 1 -0.57 -0.82 28.03
N LYS A 2 0.76 -1.04 28.11
CA LYS A 2 1.75 -0.14 27.49
C LYS A 2 1.88 -0.50 26.01
N ILE A 3 1.59 0.45 25.13
CA ILE A 3 1.76 0.31 23.68
C ILE A 3 3.23 0.63 23.37
N TYR A 4 4.00 -0.35 22.93
CA TYR A 4 5.43 -0.18 22.68
C TYR A 4 5.74 0.26 21.24
N HIS A 5 4.87 -0.06 20.27
CA HIS A 5 5.01 0.31 18.86
C HIS A 5 3.73 0.93 18.28
N ASN A 6 3.58 2.25 18.41
CA ASN A 6 2.34 2.97 18.05
C ASN A 6 1.98 2.81 16.56
N LYS A 7 2.97 2.79 15.65
CA LYS A 7 2.72 2.63 14.20
C LYS A 7 2.09 1.29 13.82
N ASN A 8 2.62 0.19 14.36
CA ASN A 8 2.11 -1.16 14.04
C ASN A 8 0.74 -1.40 14.68
N PHE A 9 0.49 -0.78 15.84
CA PHE A 9 -0.81 -0.80 16.50
C PHE A 9 -1.89 -0.13 15.63
N TRP A 10 -1.66 1.09 15.15
CA TRP A 10 -2.60 1.80 14.28
C TRP A 10 -2.81 1.12 12.93
N ALA A 11 -1.75 0.52 12.35
CA ALA A 11 -1.88 -0.29 11.14
C ALA A 11 -2.79 -1.51 11.36
N GLY A 12 -2.63 -2.22 12.50
CA GLY A 12 -3.50 -3.33 12.88
C GLY A 12 -4.94 -2.93 13.13
N VAL A 13 -5.17 -1.81 13.84
CA VAL A 13 -6.51 -1.22 14.03
C VAL A 13 -7.14 -0.87 12.67
N GLY A 14 -6.38 -0.24 11.77
CA GLY A 14 -6.83 0.08 10.43
C GLY A 14 -7.28 -1.16 9.64
N MET A 15 -6.50 -2.24 9.68
CA MET A 15 -6.86 -3.51 9.02
C MET A 15 -8.14 -4.13 9.61
N LEU A 16 -8.32 -4.08 10.94
CA LEU A 16 -9.54 -4.57 11.57
C LEU A 16 -10.77 -3.74 11.19
N VAL A 17 -10.64 -2.41 11.16
CA VAL A 17 -11.73 -1.52 10.72
C VAL A 17 -12.07 -1.78 9.25
N LEU A 18 -11.07 -1.96 8.38
CA LEU A 18 -11.30 -2.31 6.97
C LEU A 18 -11.99 -3.66 6.81
N SER A 19 -11.59 -4.64 7.64
CA SER A 19 -12.23 -5.97 7.67
C SER A 19 -13.70 -5.85 8.04
N LEU A 20 -14.01 -5.06 9.06
CA LEU A 20 -15.37 -4.86 9.54
C LEU A 20 -16.23 -4.11 8.52
N LEU A 21 -15.69 -3.07 7.90
CA LEU A 21 -16.36 -2.32 6.82
C LEU A 21 -16.65 -3.21 5.61
N ASN A 22 -15.70 -4.05 5.20
CA ASN A 22 -15.92 -5.02 4.13
C ASN A 22 -17.05 -6.01 4.47
N LEU A 23 -17.08 -6.48 5.72
CA LEU A 23 -18.10 -7.40 6.21
C LEU A 23 -19.49 -6.74 6.22
N MET A 24 -19.58 -5.47 6.67
CA MET A 24 -20.83 -4.69 6.63
C MET A 24 -21.31 -4.42 5.21
N LEU A 25 -20.40 -4.05 4.29
CA LEU A 25 -20.74 -3.82 2.88
C LEU A 25 -21.20 -5.10 2.17
N SER A 26 -20.58 -6.24 2.47
CA SER A 26 -20.97 -7.55 1.93
C SER A 26 -22.35 -7.98 2.44
N LEU A 27 -22.66 -7.75 3.72
CA LEU A 27 -24.00 -7.97 4.29
C LEU A 27 -25.05 -7.06 3.66
N TRP A 28 -24.74 -5.79 3.42
CA TRP A 28 -25.66 -4.82 2.83
C TRP A 28 -25.98 -5.15 1.36
N ARG A 29 -24.98 -5.57 0.60
CA ARG A 29 -25.12 -5.86 -0.83
C ARG A 29 -25.67 -7.26 -1.10
N GLN A 30 -25.75 -8.12 -0.07
CA GLN A 30 -26.23 -9.50 -0.13
C GLN A 30 -25.45 -10.41 -1.11
N ASP A 31 -24.30 -9.94 -1.58
CA ASP A 31 -23.33 -10.66 -2.40
C ASP A 31 -22.26 -11.29 -1.47
N PHE A 32 -22.59 -12.42 -0.86
CA PHE A 32 -21.63 -13.21 -0.08
C PHE A 32 -20.86 -14.16 -1.01
N ASP A 33 -19.80 -13.64 -1.61
CA ASP A 33 -18.86 -14.47 -2.37
C ASP A 33 -17.81 -15.12 -1.43
N LEU A 34 -17.41 -16.36 -1.73
CA LEU A 34 -16.37 -17.08 -0.97
C LEU A 34 -15.05 -16.30 -0.97
N SER A 35 -14.76 -15.58 -2.05
CA SER A 35 -13.60 -14.69 -2.17
C SER A 35 -13.61 -13.56 -1.14
N ALA A 36 -14.79 -12.97 -0.88
CA ALA A 36 -14.97 -11.91 0.10
C ALA A 36 -14.79 -12.43 1.54
N GLY A 37 -15.30 -13.63 1.83
CA GLY A 37 -15.10 -14.30 3.13
C GLY A 37 -13.62 -14.58 3.44
N ILE A 38 -12.87 -15.07 2.44
CA ILE A 38 -11.42 -15.31 2.57
C ILE A 38 -10.67 -14.00 2.81
N LEU A 39 -11.01 -12.94 2.07
CA LEU A 39 -10.36 -11.63 2.19
C LEU A 39 -10.58 -10.99 3.57
N VAL A 40 -11.83 -11.06 4.07
CA VAL A 40 -12.19 -10.61 5.43
C VAL A 40 -11.44 -11.43 6.49
N GLY A 41 -11.41 -12.76 6.35
CA GLY A 41 -10.68 -13.63 7.28
C GLY A 41 -9.18 -13.34 7.33
N ALA A 42 -8.55 -13.15 6.16
CA ALA A 42 -7.14 -12.80 6.06
C ALA A 42 -6.84 -11.43 6.69
N LEU A 43 -7.65 -10.40 6.41
CA LEU A 43 -7.50 -9.07 7.01
C LEU A 43 -7.65 -9.13 8.54
N PHE A 44 -8.61 -9.91 9.04
CA PHE A 44 -8.85 -10.05 10.47
C PHE A 44 -7.68 -10.72 11.18
N LEU A 45 -7.14 -11.81 10.62
CA LEU A 45 -5.96 -12.49 11.16
C LEU A 45 -4.73 -11.58 11.15
N LEU A 46 -4.46 -10.89 10.05
CA LEU A 46 -3.34 -9.95 9.95
C LEU A 46 -3.49 -8.76 10.93
N GLY A 47 -4.71 -8.27 11.13
CA GLY A 47 -5.03 -7.25 12.13
C GLY A 47 -4.75 -7.71 13.56
N ILE A 48 -5.17 -8.92 13.93
CA ILE A 48 -4.90 -9.47 15.28
C ILE A 48 -3.41 -9.74 15.48
N SER A 49 -2.73 -10.34 14.50
CA SER A 49 -1.29 -10.64 14.59
C SER A 49 -0.45 -9.37 14.78
N SER A 50 -0.79 -8.29 14.06
CA SER A 50 -0.09 -7.00 14.21
C SER A 50 -0.34 -6.34 15.56
N LEU A 51 -1.55 -6.44 16.11
CA LEU A 51 -1.87 -5.98 17.47
C LEU A 51 -1.08 -6.75 18.53
N LEU A 52 -1.07 -8.08 18.47
CA LEU A 52 -0.32 -8.93 19.41
C LEU A 52 1.18 -8.64 19.36
N ARG A 53 1.75 -8.43 18.17
CA ARG A 53 3.17 -8.06 18.00
C ARG A 53 3.47 -6.67 18.59
N SER A 54 2.57 -5.70 18.42
CA SER A 54 2.75 -4.33 18.95
C SER A 54 2.69 -4.21 20.48
N LEU A 55 2.08 -5.20 21.14
CA LEU A 55 1.93 -5.30 22.59
C LEU A 55 3.11 -6.06 23.25
N SER A 56 3.94 -6.76 22.48
CA SER A 56 5.08 -7.51 22.99
C SER A 56 6.33 -6.61 23.15
N PRO A 57 6.87 -6.45 24.36
CA PRO A 57 8.02 -5.56 24.61
C PRO A 57 9.35 -6.10 24.04
N LYS A 58 9.49 -7.42 23.88
CA LYS A 58 10.72 -8.03 23.32
C LYS A 58 10.86 -7.73 21.83
N LEU A 59 9.80 -7.96 21.06
CA LEU A 59 9.78 -7.73 19.61
C LEU A 59 9.89 -6.23 19.27
N ALA A 60 9.31 -5.36 20.10
CA ALA A 60 9.40 -3.91 19.90
C ALA A 60 10.79 -3.32 20.24
N CYS A 61 11.60 -4.01 21.05
CA CYS A 61 12.99 -3.61 21.33
C CYS A 61 13.91 -4.04 20.17
N GLU A 62 13.69 -5.24 19.65
CA GLU A 62 14.41 -5.80 18.50
C GLU A 62 14.12 -4.98 17.23
N ASP A 63 12.84 -4.67 16.95
CA ASP A 63 12.43 -3.80 15.82
C ASP A 63 13.08 -2.39 15.93
N LYS A 64 13.24 -1.84 17.15
CA LYS A 64 13.89 -0.53 17.35
C LYS A 64 15.39 -0.54 17.09
N ILE A 65 16.08 -1.60 17.49
CA ILE A 65 17.52 -1.76 17.22
C ILE A 65 17.74 -1.96 15.72
N GLU A 66 16.87 -2.73 15.06
CA GLU A 66 16.94 -3.00 13.62
C GLU A 66 16.59 -1.77 12.77
N GLU A 67 15.73 -0.87 13.26
CA GLU A 67 15.41 0.41 12.60
C GLU A 67 16.52 1.46 12.74
N GLN A 68 17.37 1.38 13.77
CA GLN A 68 18.48 2.32 13.99
C GLN A 68 19.78 1.90 13.30
N ASP A 69 19.86 0.69 12.74
CA ASP A 69 21.02 0.25 11.97
C ASP A 69 21.05 0.99 10.62
N GLU A 70 22.09 1.80 10.43
CA GLU A 70 22.33 2.59 9.22
C GLU A 70 22.30 1.72 7.97
N ARG A 71 22.80 0.47 8.04
CA ARG A 71 22.78 -0.46 6.92
C ARG A 71 21.34 -0.81 6.53
N ASN A 72 20.48 -1.02 7.53
CA ASN A 72 19.09 -1.38 7.29
C ASN A 72 18.28 -0.19 6.76
N ILE A 73 18.58 1.03 7.24
CA ILE A 73 18.01 2.27 6.69
C ILE A 73 18.39 2.42 5.21
N LEU A 74 19.66 2.23 4.86
CA LEU A 74 20.12 2.30 3.46
C LEU A 74 19.45 1.24 2.58
N VAL A 75 19.35 0.00 3.07
CA VAL A 75 18.65 -1.07 2.36
C VAL A 75 17.18 -0.71 2.18
N LYS A 76 16.49 -0.21 3.20
CA LYS A 76 15.09 0.21 3.15
C LYS A 76 14.83 1.35 2.17
N LEU A 77 15.71 2.35 2.13
CA LEU A 77 15.63 3.44 1.14
C LEU A 77 15.83 2.90 -0.27
N LYS A 78 16.85 2.07 -0.49
CA LYS A 78 17.14 1.48 -1.80
C LYS A 78 16.02 0.56 -2.29
N THR A 79 15.43 -0.25 -1.40
CA THR A 79 14.29 -1.10 -1.73
C THR A 79 13.02 -0.30 -1.96
N SER A 80 12.79 0.78 -1.21
CA SER A 80 11.63 1.67 -1.45
C SER A 80 11.72 2.34 -2.81
N THR A 81 12.90 2.87 -3.17
CA THR A 81 13.15 3.45 -4.50
C THR A 81 12.97 2.41 -5.61
N SER A 82 13.51 1.20 -5.43
CA SER A 82 13.37 0.15 -6.44
C SER A 82 11.92 -0.32 -6.58
N ALA A 83 11.20 -0.49 -5.46
CA ALA A 83 9.79 -0.84 -5.46
C ALA A 83 8.95 0.21 -6.18
N PHE A 84 9.17 1.50 -5.90
CA PHE A 84 8.47 2.59 -6.57
C PHE A 84 8.70 2.60 -8.09
N ARG A 85 9.94 2.34 -8.52
CA ARG A 85 10.29 2.20 -9.94
C ARG A 85 9.56 1.01 -10.58
N TRP A 86 9.50 -0.12 -9.90
CA TRP A 86 8.75 -1.30 -10.37
C TRP A 86 7.25 -1.03 -10.44
N THR A 87 6.66 -0.41 -9.41
CA THR A 87 5.24 -0.03 -9.41
C THR A 87 4.93 0.88 -10.58
N ARG A 88 5.77 1.89 -10.85
CA ARG A 88 5.58 2.79 -11.99
C ARG A 88 5.65 2.05 -13.33
N LEU A 89 6.59 1.13 -13.50
CA LEU A 89 6.69 0.29 -14.70
C LEU A 89 5.45 -0.58 -14.90
N VAL A 90 5.00 -1.26 -13.85
CA VAL A 90 3.79 -2.11 -13.89
C VAL A 90 2.56 -1.26 -14.19
N SER A 91 2.39 -0.12 -13.53
CA SER A 91 1.29 0.82 -13.79
C SER A 91 1.33 1.37 -15.22
N PHE A 92 2.52 1.63 -15.77
CA PHE A 92 2.69 2.07 -17.16
C PHE A 92 2.35 0.96 -18.16
N GLY A 93 2.73 -0.30 -17.87
CA GLY A 93 2.28 -1.45 -18.66
C GLY A 93 0.76 -1.60 -18.64
N LEU A 94 0.14 -1.45 -17.46
CA LEU A 94 -1.32 -1.49 -17.30
C LEU A 94 -2.02 -0.35 -18.05
N LEU A 95 -1.45 0.85 -18.03
CA LEU A 95 -1.93 1.99 -18.81
C LEU A 95 -2.01 1.65 -20.30
N ILE A 96 -0.92 1.13 -20.88
CA ILE A 96 -0.89 0.75 -22.30
C ILE A 96 -1.95 -0.32 -22.58
N LEU A 97 -2.04 -1.34 -21.72
CA LEU A 97 -3.02 -2.41 -21.88
C LEU A 97 -4.46 -1.87 -21.88
N LEU A 98 -4.79 -0.96 -20.97
CA LEU A 98 -6.12 -0.34 -20.89
C LEU A 98 -6.42 0.56 -22.08
N LEU A 99 -5.44 1.31 -22.58
CA LEU A 99 -5.62 2.15 -23.77
C LEU A 99 -5.81 1.31 -25.03
N VAL A 100 -5.04 0.23 -25.21
CA VAL A 100 -5.20 -0.71 -26.34
C VAL A 100 -6.55 -1.42 -26.24
N ALA A 101 -6.90 -1.94 -25.06
CA ALA A 101 -8.20 -2.58 -24.85
C ALA A 101 -9.35 -1.59 -25.10
N GLY A 102 -9.27 -0.37 -24.57
CA GLY A 102 -10.27 0.67 -24.81
C GLY A 102 -10.41 1.06 -26.28
N ALA A 103 -9.29 1.12 -27.03
CA ALA A 103 -9.30 1.40 -28.46
C ALA A 103 -9.92 0.27 -29.29
N VAL A 104 -9.69 -0.99 -28.91
CA VAL A 104 -10.26 -2.17 -29.59
C VAL A 104 -11.75 -2.32 -29.28
N THR A 105 -12.16 -2.16 -28.02
CA THR A 105 -13.55 -2.34 -27.59
C THR A 105 -14.42 -1.10 -27.87
N GLY A 106 -13.82 0.07 -28.11
CA GLY A 106 -14.54 1.33 -28.31
C GLY A 106 -15.15 1.92 -27.04
N GLU A 107 -14.85 1.34 -25.88
CA GLU A 107 -15.38 1.77 -24.59
C GLU A 107 -14.62 2.98 -24.04
N LYS A 108 -15.32 4.13 -23.97
CA LYS A 108 -14.78 5.38 -23.44
C LYS A 108 -14.44 5.30 -21.94
N SER A 109 -15.10 4.42 -21.20
CA SER A 109 -14.86 4.13 -19.78
C SER A 109 -13.43 3.61 -19.54
N LEU A 110 -12.99 2.64 -20.34
CA LEU A 110 -11.64 2.04 -20.26
C LEU A 110 -10.56 3.07 -20.59
N ILE A 111 -10.79 3.89 -21.60
CA ILE A 111 -9.89 4.99 -21.96
C ILE A 111 -9.82 6.01 -20.82
N ALA A 112 -10.94 6.37 -20.21
CA ALA A 112 -10.96 7.30 -19.07
C ALA A 112 -10.19 6.77 -17.86
N ILE A 113 -10.32 5.48 -17.54
CA ILE A 113 -9.53 4.82 -16.48
C ILE A 113 -8.04 4.87 -16.83
N GLY A 114 -7.68 4.59 -18.09
CA GLY A 114 -6.32 4.72 -18.59
C GLY A 114 -5.79 6.14 -18.41
N VAL A 115 -6.53 7.16 -18.81
CA VAL A 115 -6.14 8.58 -18.64
C VAL A 115 -5.94 8.93 -17.14
N GLY A 116 -6.81 8.44 -16.26
CA GLY A 116 -6.63 8.61 -14.80
C GLY A 116 -5.33 7.96 -14.28
N LEU A 117 -5.00 6.78 -14.79
CA LEU A 117 -3.73 6.10 -14.51
C LEU A 117 -2.52 6.90 -15.00
N ALA A 118 -2.59 7.45 -16.21
CA ALA A 118 -1.54 8.32 -16.76
C ALA A 118 -1.32 9.54 -15.87
N PHE A 119 -2.39 10.18 -15.40
CA PHE A 119 -2.32 11.32 -14.48
C PHE A 119 -1.62 10.97 -13.16
N SER A 120 -1.94 9.81 -12.57
CA SER A 120 -1.27 9.31 -11.36
C SER A 120 0.24 9.10 -11.58
N ILE A 121 0.63 8.53 -12.73
CA ILE A 121 2.04 8.35 -13.10
C ILE A 121 2.76 9.70 -13.25
N THR A 122 2.10 10.71 -13.83
CA THR A 122 2.65 12.05 -13.95
C THR A 122 2.89 12.69 -12.59
N ILE A 123 1.92 12.60 -11.66
CA ILE A 123 2.10 13.11 -10.28
C ILE A 123 3.27 12.40 -9.60
N SER A 124 3.38 11.08 -9.75
CA SER A 124 4.50 10.29 -9.22
C SER A 124 5.86 10.79 -9.73
N PHE A 125 5.95 11.17 -11.01
CA PHE A 125 7.16 11.76 -11.60
C PHE A 125 7.51 13.11 -11.01
N PHE A 126 6.52 14.02 -10.89
CA PHE A 126 6.75 15.33 -10.27
C PHE A 126 7.17 15.21 -8.81
N ALA A 127 6.55 14.31 -8.04
CA ALA A 127 6.92 14.08 -6.65
C ALA A 127 8.39 13.64 -6.51
N GLU A 128 8.86 12.75 -7.39
CA GLU A 128 10.27 12.34 -7.41
C GLU A 128 11.19 13.50 -7.81
N PHE A 129 10.81 14.28 -8.82
CA PHE A 129 11.58 15.45 -9.27
C PHE A 129 11.74 16.51 -8.18
N PHE A 130 10.64 16.91 -7.52
CA PHE A 130 10.70 17.88 -6.43
C PHE A 130 11.46 17.34 -5.21
N SER A 131 11.32 16.04 -4.90
CA SER A 131 12.09 15.40 -3.83
C SER A 131 13.59 15.46 -4.13
N ALA A 132 13.99 15.13 -5.36
CA ALA A 132 15.38 15.23 -5.80
C ALA A 132 15.92 16.66 -5.67
N LEU A 133 15.20 17.66 -6.18
CA LEU A 133 15.60 19.07 -6.06
C LEU A 133 15.73 19.53 -4.60
N TYR A 134 14.81 19.14 -3.73
CA TYR A 134 14.85 19.52 -2.32
C TYR A 134 16.08 18.93 -1.60
N HIS A 135 16.41 17.67 -1.89
CA HIS A 135 17.56 17.01 -1.29
C HIS A 135 18.89 17.48 -1.87
N GLU A 136 18.94 17.81 -3.17
CA GLU A 136 20.13 18.37 -3.82
C GLU A 136 20.41 19.81 -3.38
N SER A 137 19.37 20.64 -3.20
CA SER A 137 19.49 22.02 -2.69
C SER A 137 20.00 22.11 -1.25
N LYS A 138 19.82 21.05 -0.46
CA LYS A 138 20.16 21.02 0.96
C LYS A 138 21.52 20.35 1.26
N ASN A 139 22.19 19.85 0.22
CA ASN A 139 23.48 19.17 0.31
C ASN A 139 24.59 20.02 -0.34
#